data_AF-A0A955DP83-F1
#
_entry.id   AF-A0A955DP83-F1
#
_cell.length_a   1.000
_cell.length_b   1.000
_cell.length_c   1.000
_cell.angle_alpha   90.00
_cell.angle_beta   90.00
_cell.angle_gamma   90.00
#
_symmetry.space_group_name_H-M   'P 1'
#
loop_
_entity.id
_entity.type
_entity.pdbx_description
1 polymer ?
#
loop_
_entity_poly.entity_id
_entity_poly.type
_entity_poly.pdbx_seq_one_letter_code
_entity_poly.pdbx_strand_id
1 'polypeptide(L)' 'AIDHVVLLGEGSAIQGLDERLSAALKCRVDRPQVATHDRYQVGSDEHLTNAGLAIAAGLACRQEGVAA' A
#
# COMPACT_ATOMS: atom_id res chain seq x y z
N ALA A 1 4.44 -20.84 -1.67
CA ALA A 1 3.40 -20.24 -2.54
C ALA A 1 3.28 -18.77 -2.17
N ILE A 2 2.70 -17.92 -3.02
CA ILE A 2 2.36 -16.54 -2.67
C ILE A 2 0.89 -16.54 -2.25
N ASP A 3 0.60 -16.21 -1.00
CA ASP A 3 -0.76 -16.26 -0.46
C ASP A 3 -1.46 -14.89 -0.51
N HIS A 4 -0.68 -13.82 -0.62
CA HIS A 4 -1.16 -12.43 -0.59
C HIS A 4 -0.30 -11.50 -1.44
N VAL A 5 -0.94 -10.61 -2.19
CA VAL A 5 -0.32 -9.57 -3.00
C VAL A 5 -0.91 -8.21 -2.64
N VAL A 6 -0.05 -7.20 -2.55
CA VAL A 6 -0.45 -5.81 -2.30
C VAL A 6 -0.09 -4.96 -3.52
N LEU A 7 -1.06 -4.25 -4.07
CA LEU A 7 -0.87 -3.41 -5.26
C LEU A 7 -0.35 -2.02 -4.87
N LEU A 8 0.81 -1.63 -5.40
CA LEU A 8 1.47 -0.36 -5.11
C LEU A 8 1.51 0.57 -6.35
N GLY A 9 1.75 1.86 -6.11
CA GLY A 9 1.88 2.88 -7.16
C GLY A 9 0.56 3.32 -7.79
N GLU A 10 0.63 4.32 -8.69
CA GLU A 10 -0.55 4.94 -9.31
C GLU A 10 -1.37 3.95 -10.15
N GLY A 11 -0.71 3.04 -10.86
CA GLY A 11 -1.36 2.01 -11.68
C GLY A 11 -2.23 1.03 -10.86
N SER A 12 -2.07 1.00 -9.53
CA SER A 12 -2.95 0.22 -8.66
C SER A 12 -4.39 0.77 -8.61
N ALA A 13 -4.61 2.04 -8.94
CA ALA A 13 -5.93 2.69 -8.91
C ALA A 13 -6.85 2.29 -10.07
N ILE A 14 -6.37 1.48 -11.02
CA ILE A 14 -7.19 0.94 -12.11
C ILE A 14 -8.35 0.13 -11.52
N GLN A 15 -9.56 0.52 -11.87
CA GLN A 15 -10.80 -0.12 -11.40
C GLN A 15 -10.81 -1.61 -11.76
N GLY A 16 -11.08 -2.46 -10.76
CA GLY A 16 -11.17 -3.92 -10.90
C GLY A 16 -9.84 -4.65 -11.18
N LEU A 17 -8.69 -3.96 -11.10
CA LEU A 17 -7.38 -4.60 -11.28
C LEU A 17 -7.11 -5.69 -10.23
N ASP A 18 -7.45 -5.42 -8.98
CA ASP A 18 -7.37 -6.31 -7.82
C ASP A 18 -8.17 -7.60 -8.03
N GLU A 19 -9.42 -7.48 -8.49
CA GLU A 19 -10.29 -8.62 -8.78
C GLU A 19 -9.72 -9.49 -9.90
N ARG A 20 -9.24 -8.85 -10.99
CA ARG A 20 -8.62 -9.54 -12.13
C ARG A 20 -7.35 -10.30 -11.73
N LEU A 21 -6.50 -9.68 -10.91
CA LEU A 21 -5.26 -10.31 -10.43
C LEU A 21 -5.55 -11.41 -9.42
N SER A 22 -6.52 -11.22 -8.53
CA SER A 22 -6.96 -12.23 -7.57
C SER A 22 -7.43 -13.51 -8.27
N ALA A 23 -8.25 -13.36 -9.31
CA ALA A 23 -8.71 -14.48 -10.13
C ALA A 23 -7.55 -15.20 -10.86
N ALA A 24 -6.60 -14.44 -11.43
CA ALA A 24 -5.50 -15.00 -12.21
C ALA A 24 -4.45 -15.72 -11.33
N LEU A 25 -4.11 -15.13 -10.19
CA LEU A 25 -3.06 -15.62 -9.29
C LEU A 25 -3.59 -16.62 -8.27
N LYS A 26 -4.92 -16.70 -8.09
CA LYS A 26 -5.58 -17.54 -7.08
C LYS A 26 -5.09 -17.24 -5.66
N CYS A 27 -4.79 -15.97 -5.40
CA CYS A 27 -4.35 -15.47 -4.10
C CYS A 27 -5.13 -14.20 -3.76
N ARG A 28 -5.10 -13.82 -2.49
CA ARG A 28 -5.67 -12.55 -2.06
C ARG A 28 -4.88 -11.39 -2.68
N VAL A 29 -5.58 -10.38 -3.20
CA VAL A 29 -4.97 -9.16 -3.75
C VAL A 29 -5.67 -7.96 -3.13
N ASP A 30 -4.92 -7.08 -2.47
CA ASP A 30 -5.45 -5.88 -1.82
C ASP A 30 -4.73 -4.62 -2.31
N ARG A 31 -5.35 -3.45 -2.11
CA ARG A 31 -4.68 -2.15 -2.17
C ARG A 31 -4.33 -1.70 -0.74
N PRO A 32 -3.13 -1.17 -0.48
CA PRO A 32 -2.77 -0.75 0.87
C PRO A 32 -3.58 0.49 1.27
N GLN A 33 -4.03 0.51 2.53
CA GLN A 33 -4.46 1.72 3.20
C GLN A 33 -3.32 2.18 4.10
N VAL A 34 -2.48 3.06 3.54
CA VAL A 34 -1.35 3.66 4.26
C VAL A 34 -1.84 4.81 5.15
N ALA A 35 -2.95 5.46 4.80
CA ALA A 35 -3.64 6.42 5.64
C ALA A 35 -4.35 5.72 6.80
N THR A 36 -3.98 6.14 8.02
CA THR A 36 -4.66 5.91 9.30
C THR A 36 -4.52 4.52 9.91
N HIS A 37 -3.34 4.23 10.46
CA HIS A 37 -3.25 3.50 11.72
C HIS A 37 -2.97 4.52 12.84
N ASP A 38 -3.45 4.29 14.06
CA ASP A 38 -3.36 5.21 15.24
C ASP A 38 -1.97 5.82 15.54
N ARG A 39 -0.91 5.33 14.88
CA ARG A 39 0.48 5.76 15.05
C ARG A 39 1.01 6.68 13.94
N TYR A 40 0.43 6.68 12.74
CA TYR A 40 0.95 7.44 11.60
C TYR A 40 -0.17 8.09 10.80
N GLN A 41 -0.24 9.42 10.86
CA GLN A 41 -1.11 10.23 10.02
C GLN A 41 -0.35 10.58 8.74
N VAL A 42 -0.70 9.93 7.64
CA VAL A 42 -0.22 10.33 6.32
C VAL A 42 -1.14 11.45 5.82
N GLY A 43 -0.54 12.56 5.39
CA GLY A 43 -1.23 13.82 5.11
C GLY A 43 -2.41 13.67 4.16
N SER A 44 -3.41 14.55 4.31
CA SER A 44 -4.70 14.53 3.61
C SER A 44 -4.64 15.05 2.17
N ASP A 45 -3.53 14.87 1.47
CA ASP A 45 -3.43 15.30 0.07
C ASP A 45 -4.19 14.30 -0.80
N GLU A 46 -5.30 14.74 -1.39
CA GLU A 46 -6.20 13.95 -2.22
C GLU A 46 -5.50 13.36 -3.47
N HIS A 47 -4.32 13.88 -3.83
CA HIS A 47 -3.51 13.37 -4.93
C HIS A 47 -2.54 12.25 -4.52
N LEU A 48 -2.31 12.05 -3.22
CA LEU A 48 -1.44 11.00 -2.73
C LEU A 48 -2.24 9.71 -2.53
N THR A 49 -2.19 8.82 -3.53
CA THR A 49 -2.74 7.47 -3.34
C THR A 49 -1.95 6.76 -2.25
N ASN A 50 -2.65 6.15 -1.30
CA ASN A 50 -2.04 5.31 -0.26
C ASN A 50 -1.03 4.29 -0.83
N ALA A 51 -1.31 3.75 -2.02
CA ALA A 51 -0.43 2.84 -2.75
C ALA A 51 0.87 3.48 -3.25
N GLY A 52 0.88 4.77 -3.61
CA GLY A 52 2.08 5.50 -4.02
C GLY A 52 3.02 5.85 -2.85
N LEU A 53 2.51 5.80 -1.61
CA LEU A 53 3.24 6.23 -0.42
C LEU A 53 3.97 5.10 0.32
N ALA A 54 3.81 3.85 -0.11
CA ALA A 54 4.36 2.69 0.61
C ALA A 54 5.88 2.75 0.80
N ILE A 55 6.62 3.24 -0.20
CA ILE A 55 8.09 3.39 -0.10
C ILE A 55 8.46 4.49 0.89
N ALA A 56 7.82 5.66 0.79
CA ALA A 56 8.07 6.79 1.69
C ALA A 56 7.71 6.44 3.14
N ALA A 57 6.58 5.76 3.36
CA ALA A 57 6.16 5.27 4.66
C ALA A 57 7.18 4.27 5.24
N GLY A 58 7.63 3.30 4.44
CA GLY A 58 8.67 2.35 4.87
C GLY A 58 9.99 3.03 5.25
N LEU A 59 10.38 4.08 4.51
CA LEU A 59 11.57 4.87 4.83
C LEU A 59 11.40 5.68 6.12
N ALA A 60 10.23 6.29 6.35
CA ALA A 60 9.93 7.03 7.58
C ALA A 60 9.96 6.12 8.81
N CYS A 61 9.34 4.93 8.75
CA CYS A 61 9.41 3.93 9.81
C CYS A 61 10.84 3.51 10.16
N ARG A 62 11.75 3.50 9.17
CA ARG A 62 13.16 3.19 9.41
C ARG A 62 13.88 4.29 10.19
N GLN A 63 13.51 5.56 10.04
CA GLN A 63 14.15 6.64 10.80
C GLN A 63 13.85 6.56 12.29
N GLU A 64 12.67 6.08 12.67
CA GLU A 64 12.32 5.81 14.07
C GLU A 64 13.03 4.57 14.63
N GLY A 65 13.43 3.62 13.77
CA GLY A 65 14.14 2.39 14.12
C GLY A 65 15.68 2.44 13.98
N VAL A 66 16.27 3.53 13.48
CA VAL A 66 17.73 3.76 13.47
C VAL A 66 18.19 4.54 14.72
N ALA A 67 17.24 4.98 15.54
CA ALA A 67 17.46 5.50 16.89
C ALA A 67 17.06 4.50 17.99
N ALA A 68 17.00 3.20 17.67
CA ALA A 68 16.81 2.09 18.60
C ALA A 68 17.99 1.11 18.53
#